data_AF-A0A1A0HKD8-F1
#
_entry.id   AF-A0A1A0HKD8-F1
#
_cell.length_a   1.000
_cell.length_b   1.000
_cell.length_c   1.000
_cell.angle_alpha   90.00
_cell.angle_beta   90.00
_cell.angle_gamma   90.00
#
_symmetry.space_group_name_H-M   'P 1'
#
loop_
_entity.id
_entity.type
_entity.pdbx_description
1 polymer ?
#
loop_
_entity_poly.entity_id
_entity_poly.type
_entity_poly.pdbx_seq_one_letter_code
_entity_poly.pdbx_strand_id
1 'polypeptide(L)'
;MFPRSSIVSGPRPVVPLQSVRYARRKPEYPRYRAQLAPLTHPKKDHSGFFRRHMKAWLGPKNLRGEYHRNKYYYPPQDHKPNYIVPDGNPVDLGEGTQAYARLDDKRDPSLHPFPHNTHTKTGLIVSDELKQKIYSEATEEHTLAQELAHKYGLKLSRVEAIIRLQTIEKSWREKGLLSENLEQFSGVMKKMFPLFNPNKTAENLTEIPTPSKTLHQRFLTISESEPFGPVDASKIFDLEPAQKVLDNLTELQDTSETRVVTNKVLVGQQKAGDKVQFRFTMSTSGNVGYRYGASRRDRKKDRAISFDKLGRMVYTV
;
A
#
# COMPACT_ATOMS: atom_id res chain seq x y z
N MET A 1 17.08 43.03 -74.86
CA MET A 1 18.37 42.84 -74.16
C MET A 1 18.07 42.66 -72.68
N PHE A 2 18.19 41.43 -72.17
CA PHE A 2 18.14 41.13 -70.75
C PHE A 2 19.50 40.53 -70.35
N PRO A 3 20.19 41.03 -69.32
CA PRO A 3 21.43 40.42 -68.87
C PRO A 3 21.13 39.13 -68.12
N ARG A 4 21.76 38.03 -68.55
CA ARG A 4 21.79 36.75 -67.83
C ARG A 4 22.62 36.91 -66.56
N SER A 5 21.98 36.93 -65.40
CA SER A 5 22.65 36.74 -64.12
C SER A 5 22.90 35.24 -63.89
N SER A 6 24.17 34.88 -63.76
CA SER A 6 24.66 33.54 -63.45
C SER A 6 24.11 33.02 -62.12
N ILE A 7 23.44 31.85 -62.15
CA ILE A 7 23.04 31.10 -60.95
C ILE A 7 24.30 30.50 -60.34
N VAL A 8 24.77 31.08 -59.24
CA VAL A 8 25.84 30.50 -58.41
C VAL A 8 25.24 29.36 -57.60
N SER A 9 25.74 28.15 -57.81
CA SER A 9 25.41 26.97 -57.01
C SER A 9 26.01 27.08 -55.61
N GLY A 10 25.27 27.70 -54.68
CA GLY A 10 25.57 27.63 -53.25
C GLY A 10 25.20 26.26 -52.67
N PRO A 11 25.94 25.75 -51.66
CA PRO A 11 25.61 24.49 -51.01
C PRO A 11 24.27 24.61 -50.28
N ARG A 12 23.36 23.66 -50.53
CA ARG A 12 22.08 23.57 -49.82
C ARG A 12 22.33 23.43 -48.32
N PRO A 13 21.61 24.17 -47.44
CA PRO A 13 21.71 23.96 -46.01
C PRO A 13 21.23 22.54 -45.69
N VAL A 14 22.15 21.71 -45.21
CA VAL A 14 21.86 20.38 -44.68
C VAL A 14 21.05 20.62 -43.40
N VAL A 15 19.74 20.41 -43.49
CA VAL A 15 18.89 20.29 -42.29
C VAL A 15 19.47 19.13 -41.49
N PRO A 16 19.93 19.34 -40.24
CA PRO A 16 20.43 18.23 -39.44
C PRO A 16 19.25 17.28 -39.22
N LEU A 17 19.33 16.11 -39.86
CA LEU A 17 18.48 14.97 -39.56
C LEU A 17 18.48 14.80 -38.05
N GLN A 18 17.31 15.01 -37.44
CA GLN A 18 17.07 14.87 -36.02
C GLN A 18 17.60 13.49 -35.61
N SER A 19 18.74 13.46 -34.91
CA SER A 19 19.35 12.21 -34.49
C SER A 19 18.37 11.54 -33.52
N VAL A 20 17.62 10.56 -33.99
CA VAL A 20 16.89 9.64 -33.12
C VAL A 20 17.96 8.92 -32.33
N ARG A 21 18.25 9.41 -31.11
CA ARG A 21 19.15 8.73 -30.19
C ARG A 21 18.46 7.42 -29.82
N TYR A 22 18.76 6.35 -30.55
CA TYR A 22 18.45 5.01 -30.10
C TYR A 22 19.14 4.84 -28.75
N ALA A 23 18.35 4.83 -27.68
CA ALA A 23 18.84 4.42 -26.38
C ALA A 23 19.41 3.01 -26.58
N ARG A 24 20.74 2.90 -26.62
CA ARG A 24 21.41 1.61 -26.79
C ARG A 24 20.91 0.71 -25.67
N ARG A 25 20.48 -0.51 -26.01
CA ARG A 25 20.11 -1.51 -25.01
C ARG A 25 21.33 -1.75 -24.14
N LYS A 26 21.30 -1.26 -22.89
CA LYS A 26 22.37 -1.46 -21.93
C LYS A 26 22.01 -2.67 -21.07
N PRO A 27 22.81 -3.75 -21.10
CA PRO A 27 22.67 -4.81 -20.10
C PRO A 27 22.85 -4.21 -18.69
N GLU A 28 21.95 -4.57 -17.76
CA GLU A 28 21.95 -4.03 -16.39
C GLU A 28 22.99 -4.78 -15.54
N TYR A 29 24.22 -4.30 -15.59
CA TYR A 29 25.29 -4.82 -14.74
C TYR A 29 25.09 -4.39 -13.27
N PRO A 30 25.49 -5.24 -12.30
CA PRO A 30 25.51 -4.87 -10.89
C PRO A 30 26.32 -3.59 -10.68
N ARG A 31 25.82 -2.69 -9.84
CA ARG A 31 26.48 -1.41 -9.52
C ARG A 31 27.67 -1.59 -8.57
N TYR A 32 27.74 -2.71 -7.87
CA TYR A 32 28.87 -3.08 -7.00
C TYR A 32 29.91 -3.92 -7.76
N ARG A 33 31.13 -3.99 -7.23
CA ARG A 33 32.21 -4.81 -7.78
C ARG A 33 31.98 -6.27 -7.43
N ALA A 34 31.30 -6.99 -8.31
CA ALA A 34 30.97 -8.37 -8.06
C ALA A 34 32.11 -9.33 -8.38
N GLN A 35 32.43 -10.20 -7.42
CA GLN A 35 33.32 -11.34 -7.67
C GLN A 35 32.53 -12.41 -8.45
N LEU A 36 33.02 -12.82 -9.62
CA LEU A 36 32.34 -13.82 -10.43
C LEU A 36 32.70 -15.23 -9.96
N ALA A 37 31.72 -16.13 -9.91
CA ALA A 37 31.99 -17.54 -9.67
C ALA A 37 32.94 -18.09 -10.75
N PRO A 38 33.93 -18.92 -10.39
CA PRO A 38 34.83 -19.53 -11.37
C PRO A 38 34.03 -20.42 -12.33
N LEU A 39 34.52 -20.54 -13.56
CA LEU A 39 33.98 -21.48 -14.54
C LEU A 39 34.25 -22.91 -14.04
N THR A 40 33.29 -23.82 -14.18
CA THR A 40 33.50 -25.22 -13.82
C THR A 40 34.51 -25.89 -14.75
N HIS A 41 34.52 -25.50 -16.02
CA HIS A 41 35.50 -25.95 -17.01
C HIS A 41 35.72 -24.87 -18.07
N PRO A 42 36.97 -24.49 -18.40
CA PRO A 42 37.27 -23.30 -19.21
C PRO A 42 36.68 -23.35 -20.63
N LYS A 43 36.54 -24.53 -21.24
CA LYS A 43 36.02 -24.69 -22.61
C LYS A 43 34.58 -25.24 -22.71
N LYS A 44 34.05 -25.80 -21.63
CA LYS A 44 32.75 -26.53 -21.63
C LYS A 44 31.67 -25.78 -20.85
N ASP A 45 32.07 -24.88 -19.95
CA ASP A 45 31.13 -24.03 -19.22
C ASP A 45 30.83 -22.78 -20.04
N HIS A 46 29.64 -22.73 -20.64
CA HIS A 46 29.15 -21.59 -21.40
C HIS A 46 28.36 -20.58 -20.52
N SER A 47 28.61 -20.54 -19.21
CA SER A 47 27.92 -19.60 -18.32
C SER A 47 28.34 -18.16 -18.58
N GLY A 48 27.37 -17.34 -19.02
CA GLY A 48 27.56 -15.90 -19.20
C GLY A 48 27.77 -15.14 -17.89
N PHE A 49 28.17 -13.87 -17.99
CA PHE A 49 28.42 -12.97 -16.87
C PHE A 49 27.31 -13.00 -15.82
N PHE A 50 26.06 -12.80 -16.22
CA PHE A 50 24.92 -12.73 -15.30
C PHE A 50 24.68 -14.02 -14.53
N ARG A 51 24.86 -15.18 -15.16
CA ARG A 51 24.70 -16.47 -14.50
C ARG A 51 25.79 -16.70 -13.46
N ARG A 52 27.03 -16.36 -13.80
CA ARG A 52 28.18 -16.48 -12.89
C ARG A 52 28.10 -15.49 -11.73
N HIS A 53 27.63 -14.28 -12.04
CA HIS A 53 27.32 -13.25 -11.06
C HIS A 53 26.24 -13.72 -10.08
N MET A 54 25.12 -14.24 -10.59
CA MET A 54 24.04 -14.76 -9.76
C MET A 54 24.50 -15.93 -8.88
N LYS A 55 25.33 -16.84 -9.41
CA LYS A 55 25.92 -17.92 -8.60
C LYS A 55 26.79 -17.38 -7.46
N ALA A 56 27.57 -16.33 -7.71
CA ALA A 56 28.37 -15.69 -6.67
C ALA A 56 27.50 -14.98 -5.62
N TRP A 57 26.44 -14.30 -6.06
CA TRP A 57 25.48 -13.64 -5.16
C TRP A 57 24.71 -14.63 -4.30
N LEU A 58 24.33 -15.79 -4.85
CA LEU A 58 23.62 -16.84 -4.13
C LEU A 58 24.53 -17.65 -3.19
N GLY A 59 25.81 -17.80 -3.53
CA GLY A 59 26.73 -18.65 -2.79
C GLY A 59 26.57 -20.15 -3.12
N PRO A 60 27.29 -21.02 -2.38
CA PRO A 60 27.27 -22.45 -2.62
C PRO A 60 25.91 -23.08 -2.25
N LYS A 61 25.50 -24.04 -3.07
CA LYS A 61 24.26 -24.80 -2.92
C LYS A 61 24.53 -26.12 -2.21
N ASN A 62 23.77 -26.45 -1.17
CA ASN A 62 23.88 -27.72 -0.44
C ASN A 62 23.25 -28.88 -1.23
N LEU A 63 23.43 -30.12 -0.76
CA LEU A 63 22.81 -31.32 -1.35
C LEU A 63 21.28 -31.23 -1.43
N ARG A 64 20.66 -30.62 -0.41
CA ARG A 64 19.21 -30.31 -0.37
C ARG A 64 18.79 -29.18 -1.31
N GLY A 65 19.76 -28.44 -1.80
CA GLY A 65 19.56 -27.33 -2.71
C GLY A 65 19.42 -25.96 -2.09
N GLU A 66 19.74 -25.84 -0.80
CA GLU A 66 19.65 -24.62 -0.02
C GLU A 66 20.88 -23.73 -0.19
N TYR A 67 20.70 -22.41 -0.13
CA TYR A 67 21.77 -21.41 -0.19
C TYR A 67 22.10 -20.88 1.21
N HIS A 68 22.49 -21.79 2.10
CA HIS A 68 22.66 -21.50 3.53
C HIS A 68 23.64 -20.37 3.89
N ARG A 69 24.61 -20.05 3.01
CA ARG A 69 25.57 -18.96 3.23
C ARG A 69 25.06 -17.59 2.80
N ASN A 70 23.93 -17.55 2.09
CA ASN A 70 23.34 -16.27 1.69
C ASN A 70 22.61 -15.67 2.90
N LYS A 71 23.00 -14.46 3.26
CA LYS A 71 22.42 -13.67 4.35
C LYS A 71 20.90 -13.58 4.28
N TYR A 72 20.35 -13.55 3.07
CA TYR A 72 18.91 -13.38 2.82
C TYR A 72 18.14 -14.69 2.68
N TYR A 73 18.78 -15.86 2.88
CA TYR A 73 18.14 -17.15 2.68
C TYR A 73 17.20 -17.54 3.83
N TYR A 74 17.65 -17.40 5.08
CA TYR A 74 16.86 -17.77 6.25
C TYR A 74 16.07 -16.57 6.81
N PRO A 75 14.84 -16.78 7.28
CA PRO A 75 14.04 -15.71 7.89
C PRO A 75 14.64 -15.29 9.23
N PRO A 76 14.77 -13.97 9.50
CA PRO A 76 15.23 -13.48 10.79
C PRO A 76 14.27 -13.89 11.91
N GLN A 77 14.82 -14.09 13.12
CA GLN A 77 14.10 -14.57 14.30
C GLN A 77 14.09 -13.56 15.47
N ASP A 78 14.55 -12.34 15.24
CA ASP A 78 14.90 -11.33 16.26
C ASP A 78 14.04 -10.06 16.19
N HIS A 79 12.89 -10.10 15.51
CA HIS A 79 12.02 -8.94 15.25
C HIS A 79 12.73 -7.81 14.49
N LYS A 80 13.83 -8.11 13.79
CA LYS A 80 14.53 -7.18 12.91
C LYS A 80 14.53 -7.72 11.49
N PRO A 81 13.79 -7.08 10.57
CA PRO A 81 13.83 -7.48 9.18
C PRO A 81 15.25 -7.42 8.61
N ASN A 82 15.63 -8.47 7.89
CA ASN A 82 16.90 -8.55 7.19
C ASN A 82 16.71 -8.15 5.73
N TYR A 83 16.47 -6.85 5.48
CA TYR A 83 16.27 -6.35 4.12
C TYR A 83 17.57 -6.19 3.32
N ILE A 84 17.41 -6.10 2.00
CA ILE A 84 18.52 -6.11 1.05
C ILE A 84 19.37 -4.86 1.20
N VAL A 85 20.68 -5.06 1.37
CA VAL A 85 21.70 -4.01 1.33
C VAL A 85 22.52 -4.25 0.06
N PRO A 86 22.61 -3.26 -0.86
CA PRO A 86 23.32 -3.43 -2.13
C PRO A 86 24.82 -3.16 -1.95
N ASP A 87 25.44 -3.77 -0.94
CA ASP A 87 26.88 -3.68 -0.64
C ASP A 87 27.74 -4.61 -1.51
N GLY A 88 27.10 -5.60 -2.15
CA GLY A 88 27.76 -6.60 -2.98
C GLY A 88 28.29 -7.81 -2.19
N ASN A 89 27.96 -7.90 -0.90
CA ASN A 89 28.39 -8.98 0.00
C ASN A 89 27.19 -9.75 0.57
N PRO A 90 26.43 -10.47 -0.27
CA PRO A 90 25.27 -11.26 0.16
C PRO A 90 25.64 -12.60 0.82
N VAL A 91 26.88 -13.07 0.66
CA VAL A 91 27.36 -14.36 1.18
C VAL A 91 28.27 -14.11 2.38
N ASP A 92 27.91 -14.65 3.53
CA ASP A 92 28.73 -14.59 4.74
C ASP A 92 29.89 -15.58 4.58
N LEU A 93 31.05 -15.10 4.12
CA LEU A 93 32.25 -15.89 3.85
C LEU A 93 33.25 -15.95 5.03
N GLY A 94 32.89 -15.40 6.20
CA GLY A 94 33.79 -15.24 7.35
C GLY A 94 34.55 -13.91 7.36
N GLU A 95 35.18 -13.59 8.49
CA GLU A 95 35.86 -12.32 8.76
C GLU A 95 36.94 -11.99 7.69
N GLY A 96 36.82 -10.83 7.05
CA GLY A 96 37.90 -10.29 6.21
C GLY A 96 37.49 -9.50 4.95
N THR A 97 36.22 -9.52 4.53
CA THR A 97 35.83 -8.78 3.32
C THR A 97 35.36 -7.38 3.69
N GLN A 98 36.19 -6.36 3.43
CA GLN A 98 35.85 -4.96 3.67
C GLN A 98 34.60 -4.57 2.88
N ALA A 99 33.57 -4.11 3.59
CA ALA A 99 32.33 -3.63 3.01
C ALA A 99 32.57 -2.29 2.31
N TYR A 100 32.29 -2.23 1.00
CA TYR A 100 32.20 -0.95 0.29
C TYR A 100 30.85 -0.30 0.60
N ALA A 101 30.72 0.31 1.79
CA ALA A 101 29.50 1.01 2.15
C ALA A 101 29.55 2.46 1.66
N ARG A 102 28.88 2.74 0.54
CA ARG A 102 28.14 4.01 0.42
C ARG A 102 26.73 3.74 0.94
N LEU A 103 26.62 3.55 2.25
CA LEU A 103 25.31 3.60 2.89
C LEU A 103 24.88 5.06 2.88
N ASP A 104 23.77 5.36 2.22
CA ASP A 104 23.11 6.65 2.43
C ASP A 104 22.71 6.70 3.91
N ASP A 105 23.30 7.62 4.69
CA ASP A 105 23.06 7.79 6.15
C ASP A 105 21.58 7.97 6.51
N LYS A 106 20.74 8.30 5.53
CA LYS A 106 19.29 8.50 5.68
C LYS A 106 18.48 7.20 5.72
N ARG A 107 19.07 6.06 5.34
CA ARG A 107 18.37 4.77 5.26
C ARG A 107 18.67 3.91 6.47
N ASP A 108 17.61 3.42 7.11
CA ASP A 108 17.69 2.29 8.05
C ASP A 108 17.42 0.96 7.32
N PRO A 109 18.42 0.08 7.12
CA PRO A 109 18.24 -1.22 6.48
C PRO A 109 17.24 -2.13 7.21
N SER A 110 17.01 -1.97 8.51
CA SER A 110 16.08 -2.80 9.27
C SER A 110 14.61 -2.43 8.99
N LEU A 111 14.34 -1.22 8.50
CA LEU A 111 12.97 -0.75 8.25
C LEU A 111 12.65 -0.54 6.76
N HIS A 112 13.67 -0.36 5.91
CA HIS A 112 13.47 -0.05 4.48
C HIS A 112 13.72 -1.29 3.61
N PRO A 113 12.67 -1.93 3.06
CA PRO A 113 12.81 -3.12 2.23
C PRO A 113 13.58 -2.87 0.93
N PHE A 114 13.42 -1.69 0.34
CA PHE A 114 14.00 -1.37 -0.96
C PHE A 114 15.13 -0.34 -0.82
N PRO A 115 16.32 -0.60 -1.35
CA PRO A 115 17.45 0.33 -1.22
C PRO A 115 17.26 1.65 -1.94
N HIS A 116 16.51 1.66 -3.05
CA HIS A 116 16.32 2.85 -3.88
C HIS A 116 15.11 3.70 -3.47
N ASN A 117 14.30 3.24 -2.50
CA ASN A 117 13.11 3.95 -2.05
C ASN A 117 13.12 4.09 -0.53
N THR A 118 13.52 5.28 -0.06
CA THR A 118 13.59 5.62 1.37
C THR A 118 12.24 5.95 1.99
N HIS A 119 11.18 6.13 1.20
CA HIS A 119 9.85 6.43 1.72
C HIS A 119 9.08 5.16 2.09
N THR A 120 9.35 4.05 1.41
CA THR A 120 8.72 2.76 1.73
C THR A 120 9.38 2.17 2.96
N LYS A 121 8.59 2.09 4.05
CA LYS A 121 8.98 1.50 5.33
C LYS A 121 8.04 0.35 5.67
N THR A 122 8.57 -0.61 6.41
CA THR A 122 7.78 -1.73 6.92
C THR A 122 6.87 -1.30 8.07
N GLY A 123 5.62 -1.74 8.01
CA GLY A 123 4.66 -1.55 9.10
C GLY A 123 5.03 -2.41 10.31
N LEU A 124 4.81 -1.85 11.49
CA LEU A 124 5.06 -2.52 12.77
C LEU A 124 3.92 -3.51 13.09
N ILE A 125 4.25 -4.68 13.64
CA ILE A 125 3.25 -5.67 14.06
C ILE A 125 2.88 -5.45 15.53
N VAL A 126 1.59 -5.56 15.83
CA VAL A 126 1.09 -5.52 17.21
C VAL A 126 1.35 -6.86 17.89
N SER A 127 1.89 -6.85 19.11
CA SER A 127 2.11 -8.07 19.90
C SER A 127 0.78 -8.74 20.25
N ASP A 128 0.78 -10.07 20.36
CA ASP A 128 -0.46 -10.82 20.62
C ASP A 128 -1.05 -10.50 22.00
N GLU A 129 -0.19 -10.23 22.98
CA GLU A 129 -0.60 -9.72 24.31
C GLU A 129 -1.37 -8.40 24.18
N LEU A 130 -0.87 -7.47 23.35
CA LEU A 130 -1.52 -6.18 23.14
C LEU A 130 -2.84 -6.34 22.38
N LYS A 131 -2.92 -7.24 21.40
CA LYS A 131 -4.18 -7.56 20.71
C LYS A 131 -5.24 -8.11 21.68
N GLN A 132 -4.85 -9.02 22.57
CA GLN A 132 -5.74 -9.58 23.58
C GLN A 132 -6.19 -8.51 24.58
N LYS A 133 -5.29 -7.60 24.96
CA LYS A 133 -5.61 -6.46 25.82
C LYS A 133 -6.62 -5.51 25.18
N ILE A 134 -6.40 -5.11 23.92
CA ILE A 134 -7.37 -4.29 23.17
C ILE A 134 -8.73 -5.00 23.10
N TYR A 135 -8.72 -6.31 22.82
CA TYR A 135 -9.96 -7.07 22.71
C TYR A 135 -10.73 -7.15 24.03
N SER A 136 -10.05 -7.45 25.15
CA SER A 136 -10.68 -7.53 26.47
C SER A 136 -11.24 -6.18 26.90
N GLU A 137 -10.49 -5.09 26.75
CA GLU A 137 -10.99 -3.73 27.06
C GLU A 137 -12.20 -3.33 26.19
N ALA A 138 -12.25 -3.78 24.93
CA ALA A 138 -13.40 -3.52 24.06
C ALA A 138 -14.64 -4.34 24.42
N THR A 139 -14.48 -5.61 24.83
CA THR A 139 -15.61 -6.51 25.09
C THR A 139 -16.09 -6.55 26.52
N GLU A 140 -15.17 -6.45 27.49
CA GLU A 140 -15.45 -6.58 28.93
C GLU A 140 -15.69 -5.22 29.57
N GLU A 141 -14.83 -4.24 29.29
CA GLU A 141 -14.95 -2.88 29.82
C GLU A 141 -15.86 -1.99 28.96
N HIS A 142 -16.28 -2.47 27.78
CA HIS A 142 -17.08 -1.73 26.79
C HIS A 142 -16.50 -0.35 26.43
N THR A 143 -15.16 -0.24 26.43
CA THR A 143 -14.48 1.01 26.05
C THR A 143 -14.68 1.31 24.57
N LEU A 144 -14.85 2.60 24.23
CA LEU A 144 -15.05 3.02 22.85
C LEU A 144 -13.75 2.83 22.06
N ALA A 145 -13.86 2.40 20.80
CA ALA A 145 -12.70 2.18 19.93
C ALA A 145 -11.83 3.45 19.76
N GLN A 146 -12.43 4.64 19.87
CA GLN A 146 -11.71 5.92 19.84
C GLN A 146 -10.81 6.10 21.07
N GLU A 147 -11.30 5.77 22.27
CA GLU A 147 -10.49 5.86 23.50
C GLU A 147 -9.33 4.88 23.44
N LEU A 148 -9.56 3.66 22.94
CA LEU A 148 -8.51 2.67 22.71
C LEU A 148 -7.48 3.15 21.69
N ALA A 149 -7.93 3.80 20.60
CA ALA A 149 -7.05 4.39 19.60
C ALA A 149 -6.13 5.46 20.20
N HIS A 150 -6.67 6.36 21.02
CA HIS A 150 -5.89 7.36 21.75
C HIS A 150 -4.95 6.75 22.79
N LYS A 151 -5.43 5.79 23.58
CA LYS A 151 -4.66 5.12 24.64
C LYS A 151 -3.44 4.36 24.10
N TYR A 152 -3.59 3.67 22.98
CA TYR A 152 -2.53 2.84 22.40
C TYR A 152 -1.77 3.51 21.24
N GLY A 153 -2.22 4.67 20.77
CA GLY A 153 -1.62 5.37 19.63
C GLY A 153 -1.77 4.59 18.32
N LEU A 154 -2.93 3.98 18.09
CA LEU A 154 -3.27 3.23 16.88
C LEU A 154 -4.42 3.89 16.15
N LYS A 155 -4.42 3.90 14.82
CA LYS A 155 -5.56 4.40 14.03
C LYS A 155 -6.84 3.65 14.36
N LEU A 156 -7.97 4.34 14.35
CA LEU A 156 -9.30 3.79 14.66
C LEU A 156 -9.63 2.55 13.82
N SER A 157 -9.46 2.65 12.50
CA SER A 157 -9.68 1.53 11.57
C SER A 157 -8.80 0.31 11.86
N ARG A 158 -7.60 0.53 12.40
CA ARG A 158 -6.67 -0.53 12.79
C ARG A 158 -7.12 -1.23 14.07
N VAL A 159 -7.62 -0.48 15.05
CA VAL A 159 -8.22 -1.02 16.29
C VAL A 159 -9.43 -1.89 15.96
N GLU A 160 -10.35 -1.40 15.13
CA GLU A 160 -11.52 -2.18 14.70
C GLU A 160 -11.12 -3.47 13.98
N ALA A 161 -10.11 -3.41 13.11
CA ALA A 161 -9.59 -4.58 12.42
C ALA A 161 -9.01 -5.60 13.41
N ILE A 162 -8.28 -5.16 14.43
CA ILE A 162 -7.75 -6.05 15.48
C ILE A 162 -8.89 -6.75 16.23
N ILE A 163 -9.91 -6.00 16.64
CA ILE A 163 -11.08 -6.56 17.34
C ILE A 163 -11.76 -7.63 16.47
N ARG A 164 -12.01 -7.33 15.19
CA ARG A 164 -12.63 -8.26 14.23
C ARG A 164 -11.76 -9.49 13.94
N LEU A 165 -10.45 -9.32 13.82
CA LEU A 165 -9.54 -10.47 13.61
C LEU A 165 -9.49 -11.36 14.85
N GLN A 166 -9.52 -10.77 16.04
CA GLN A 166 -9.51 -11.53 17.29
C GLN A 166 -10.82 -12.30 17.53
N THR A 167 -11.99 -11.74 17.17
CA THR A 167 -13.25 -12.50 17.21
C THR A 167 -13.21 -13.71 16.28
N ILE A 168 -12.68 -13.53 15.06
CA ILE A 168 -12.52 -14.62 14.09
C ILE A 168 -11.55 -15.68 14.62
N GLU A 169 -10.40 -15.27 15.17
CA GLU A 169 -9.40 -16.19 15.72
C GLU A 169 -9.98 -17.05 16.84
N LYS A 170 -10.74 -16.45 17.78
CA LYS A 170 -11.44 -17.20 18.84
C LYS A 170 -12.43 -18.20 18.25
N SER A 171 -13.25 -17.79 17.28
CA SER A 171 -14.22 -18.67 16.62
C SER A 171 -13.55 -19.83 15.86
N TRP A 172 -12.34 -19.63 15.33
CA TRP A 172 -11.58 -20.68 14.65
C TRP A 172 -10.95 -21.65 15.65
N ARG A 173 -10.50 -21.16 16.80
CA ARG A 173 -10.03 -21.99 17.91
C ARG A 173 -11.13 -22.89 18.46
N GLU A 174 -12.31 -22.34 18.71
CA GLU A 174 -13.48 -23.10 19.18
C GLU A 174 -13.88 -24.22 18.20
N LYS A 175 -13.73 -23.95 16.89
CA LYS A 175 -14.02 -24.92 15.83
C LYS A 175 -12.87 -25.89 15.55
N GLY A 176 -11.71 -25.73 16.19
CA GLY A 176 -10.53 -26.56 15.93
C GLY A 176 -9.95 -26.43 14.53
N LEU A 177 -10.10 -25.27 13.87
CA LEU A 177 -9.63 -25.03 12.50
C LEU A 177 -8.15 -24.62 12.42
N LEU A 178 -7.51 -24.32 13.57
CA LEU A 178 -6.09 -23.95 13.60
C LEU A 178 -5.24 -25.21 13.51
N SER A 179 -4.49 -25.33 12.41
CA SER A 179 -3.48 -26.37 12.26
C SER A 179 -2.14 -25.95 12.87
N GLU A 180 -1.36 -26.91 13.35
CA GLU A 180 -0.03 -26.66 13.91
C GLU A 180 0.90 -25.93 12.90
N ASN A 181 0.82 -26.30 11.62
CA ASN A 181 1.58 -25.63 10.56
C ASN A 181 1.26 -24.14 10.44
N LEU A 182 0.01 -23.75 10.68
CA LEU A 182 -0.42 -22.35 10.65
C LEU A 182 0.16 -21.58 11.84
N GLU A 183 0.20 -22.20 13.01
CA GLU A 183 0.83 -21.63 14.21
C GLU A 183 2.34 -21.45 14.03
N GLN A 184 3.03 -22.46 13.48
CA GLN A 184 4.45 -22.37 13.14
C GLN A 184 4.72 -21.23 12.14
N PHE A 185 3.91 -21.14 11.07
CA PHE A 185 4.00 -20.08 10.09
C PHE A 185 3.79 -18.70 10.71
N SER A 186 2.75 -18.53 11.52
CA SER A 186 2.45 -17.31 12.26
C SER A 186 3.61 -16.90 13.17
N GLY A 187 4.17 -17.86 13.90
CA GLY A 187 5.31 -17.65 14.80
C GLY A 187 6.57 -17.17 14.08
N VAL A 188 6.90 -17.76 12.92
CA VAL A 188 8.02 -17.32 12.08
C VAL A 188 7.76 -15.91 11.53
N MET A 189 6.58 -15.67 10.98
CA MET A 189 6.21 -14.37 10.41
C MET A 189 6.30 -13.26 11.46
N LYS A 190 5.77 -13.48 12.67
CA LYS A 190 5.83 -12.50 13.77
C LYS A 190 7.27 -12.09 14.10
N LYS A 191 8.21 -13.03 14.07
CA LYS A 191 9.63 -12.78 14.36
C LYS A 191 10.38 -12.08 13.23
N MET A 192 9.85 -12.11 12.01
CA MET A 192 10.44 -11.39 10.87
C MET A 192 10.21 -9.88 10.90
N PHE A 193 9.13 -9.44 11.56
CA PHE A 193 8.70 -8.04 11.56
C PHE A 193 9.00 -7.34 12.89
N PRO A 194 9.20 -6.01 12.84
CA PRO A 194 9.41 -5.22 14.05
C PRO A 194 8.12 -5.06 14.84
N LEU A 195 8.26 -5.06 16.17
CA LEU A 195 7.13 -4.95 17.09
C LEU A 195 6.74 -3.49 17.33
N PHE A 196 5.43 -3.26 17.36
CA PHE A 196 4.82 -1.98 17.72
C PHE A 196 4.92 -1.76 19.22
N ASN A 197 5.39 -0.56 19.61
CA ASN A 197 5.45 -0.12 20.99
C ASN A 197 4.64 1.17 21.15
N PRO A 198 3.51 1.17 21.90
CA PRO A 198 2.64 2.35 22.05
C PRO A 198 3.38 3.64 22.42
N ASN A 199 4.38 3.54 23.31
CA ASN A 199 5.10 4.71 23.82
C ASN A 199 6.11 5.32 22.83
N LYS A 200 6.59 4.53 21.86
CA LYS A 200 7.70 4.95 20.96
C LYS A 200 7.28 5.12 19.52
N THR A 201 6.32 4.32 19.07
CA THR A 201 5.98 4.19 17.66
C THR A 201 4.50 4.45 17.41
N ALA A 202 3.90 5.39 18.15
CA ALA A 202 2.51 5.77 17.97
C ALA A 202 2.25 6.26 16.54
N GLU A 203 1.12 5.86 15.98
CA GLU A 203 0.62 6.33 14.70
C GLU A 203 0.09 7.77 14.83
N ASN A 204 0.12 8.52 13.73
CA ASN A 204 -0.48 9.84 13.72
C ASN A 204 -2.00 9.73 13.64
N LEU A 205 -2.67 10.11 14.72
CA LEU A 205 -4.14 10.09 14.86
C LEU A 205 -4.82 11.31 14.25
N THR A 206 -4.08 12.37 13.93
CA THR A 206 -4.63 13.63 13.39
C THR A 206 -4.54 13.70 11.86
N GLU A 207 -4.35 12.57 11.18
CA GLU A 207 -4.29 12.51 9.73
C GLU A 207 -5.68 12.61 9.12
N ILE A 208 -5.92 13.70 8.37
CA ILE A 208 -7.13 13.87 7.57
C ILE A 208 -6.82 13.68 6.07
N PRO A 209 -7.76 13.13 5.28
CA PRO A 209 -7.60 13.07 3.84
C PRO A 209 -7.62 14.48 3.25
N THR A 210 -6.70 14.78 2.33
CA THR A 210 -6.62 16.09 1.68
C THR A 210 -7.70 16.22 0.60
N PRO A 211 -8.69 17.11 0.74
CA PRO A 211 -9.71 17.32 -0.30
C PRO A 211 -9.10 18.00 -1.54
N SER A 212 -9.72 17.82 -2.71
CA SER A 212 -9.20 18.38 -3.97
C SER A 212 -9.10 19.90 -3.96
N LYS A 213 -10.05 20.59 -3.29
CA LYS A 213 -10.08 22.06 -3.22
C LYS A 213 -8.83 22.65 -2.54
N THR A 214 -8.25 21.96 -1.56
CA THR A 214 -7.07 22.45 -0.82
C THR A 214 -5.76 22.22 -1.55
N LEU A 215 -5.74 21.42 -2.63
CA LEU A 215 -4.55 21.22 -3.47
C LEU A 215 -4.23 22.44 -4.34
N HIS A 216 -5.23 23.32 -4.55
CA HIS A 216 -5.06 24.55 -5.31
C HIS A 216 -4.58 25.69 -4.40
N GLN A 217 -3.45 26.29 -4.77
CA GLN A 217 -2.92 27.45 -4.06
C GLN A 217 -3.79 28.68 -4.32
N ARG A 218 -4.18 29.38 -3.24
CA ARG A 218 -4.93 30.63 -3.28
C ARG A 218 -4.18 31.67 -2.46
N PHE A 219 -4.14 32.90 -2.95
CA PHE A 219 -3.58 34.04 -2.24
C PHE A 219 -4.66 35.11 -2.14
N LEU A 220 -4.81 35.69 -0.94
CA LEU A 220 -5.79 36.72 -0.67
C LEU A 220 -5.09 37.93 -0.07
N THR A 221 -5.39 39.12 -0.59
CA THR A 221 -4.90 40.39 -0.05
C THR A 221 -5.87 40.86 1.02
N ILE A 222 -5.48 40.72 2.28
CA ILE A 222 -6.21 41.22 3.45
C ILE A 222 -5.59 42.53 3.93
N SER A 223 -6.32 43.28 4.76
CA SER A 223 -5.74 44.43 5.45
C SER A 223 -4.60 43.98 6.37
N GLU A 224 -3.57 44.80 6.53
CA GLU A 224 -2.42 44.50 7.41
C GLU A 224 -2.83 44.22 8.86
N SER A 225 -3.95 44.79 9.29
CA SER A 225 -4.51 44.63 10.64
C SER A 225 -5.50 43.48 10.78
N GLU A 226 -5.90 42.82 9.69
CA GLU A 226 -6.95 41.80 9.70
C GLU A 226 -6.37 40.42 10.07
N PRO A 227 -6.88 39.76 11.14
CA PRO A 227 -6.42 38.43 11.51
C PRO A 227 -6.96 37.39 10.54
N PHE A 228 -6.12 36.42 10.18
CA PHE A 228 -6.50 35.33 9.28
C PHE A 228 -6.26 33.96 9.91
N GLY A 229 -7.35 33.25 10.24
CA GLY A 229 -7.30 31.96 10.91
C GLY A 229 -7.70 30.76 10.03
N PRO A 230 -7.58 29.52 10.54
CA PRO A 230 -8.00 28.31 9.83
C PRO A 230 -9.49 28.28 9.47
N VAL A 231 -10.34 28.92 10.29
CA VAL A 231 -11.79 29.03 10.04
C VAL A 231 -12.08 29.96 8.86
N ASP A 232 -11.32 31.04 8.70
CA ASP A 232 -11.50 31.96 7.57
C ASP A 232 -10.92 31.37 6.29
N ALA A 233 -9.80 30.63 6.39
CA ALA A 233 -9.30 29.81 5.31
C ALA A 233 -10.33 28.77 4.84
N SER A 234 -11.01 28.08 5.76
CA SER A 234 -12.02 27.08 5.39
C SER A 234 -13.21 27.69 4.67
N LYS A 235 -13.66 28.89 5.10
CA LYS A 235 -14.69 29.68 4.38
C LYS A 235 -14.26 30.00 2.96
N ILE A 236 -13.01 30.43 2.74
CA ILE A 236 -12.49 30.72 1.39
C ILE A 236 -12.50 29.48 0.50
N PHE A 237 -12.20 28.30 1.05
CA PHE A 237 -12.24 27.04 0.31
C PHE A 237 -13.65 26.44 0.17
N ASP A 238 -14.67 27.06 0.77
CA ASP A 238 -16.02 26.50 0.92
C ASP A 238 -15.96 25.07 1.49
N LEU A 239 -15.24 24.92 2.60
CA LEU A 239 -15.03 23.66 3.33
C LEU A 239 -15.24 23.86 4.84
N GLU A 240 -15.50 22.75 5.51
CA GLU A 240 -15.47 22.70 6.96
C GLU A 240 -14.03 22.87 7.49
N PRO A 241 -13.84 23.47 8.66
CA PRO A 241 -12.54 23.53 9.32
C PRO A 241 -11.95 22.13 9.54
N ALA A 242 -10.63 22.00 9.40
CA ALA A 242 -9.91 20.73 9.52
C ALA A 242 -10.18 19.99 10.85
N GLN A 243 -10.35 20.73 11.95
CA GLN A 243 -10.68 20.16 13.25
C GLN A 243 -12.04 19.45 13.24
N LYS A 244 -13.09 20.09 12.71
CA LYS A 244 -14.42 19.47 12.61
C LYS A 244 -14.41 18.23 11.72
N VAL A 245 -13.62 18.24 10.65
CA VAL A 245 -13.45 17.07 9.77
C VAL A 245 -12.77 15.93 10.52
N LEU A 246 -11.76 16.23 11.34
CA LEU A 246 -11.12 15.23 12.19
C LEU A 246 -12.10 14.67 13.22
N ASP A 247 -12.84 15.54 13.91
CA ASP A 247 -13.85 15.17 14.90
C ASP A 247 -14.88 14.22 14.26
N ASN A 248 -15.42 14.57 13.09
CA ASN A 248 -16.34 13.73 12.31
C ASN A 248 -15.75 12.37 11.87
N LEU A 249 -14.43 12.27 11.69
CA LEU A 249 -13.76 11.02 11.35
C LEU A 249 -13.47 10.16 12.59
N THR A 250 -13.31 10.79 13.76
CA THR A 250 -13.04 10.12 15.03
C THR A 250 -14.29 9.72 15.78
N GLU A 251 -15.33 10.55 15.73
CA GLU A 251 -16.64 10.25 16.26
C GLU A 251 -17.24 9.17 15.37
N LEU A 252 -17.24 7.93 15.87
CA LEU A 252 -18.28 6.99 15.48
C LEU A 252 -19.57 7.67 15.90
N GLN A 253 -20.29 8.29 14.97
CA GLN A 253 -21.69 8.59 15.20
C GLN A 253 -22.30 7.28 15.67
N ASP A 254 -22.64 7.21 16.95
CA ASP A 254 -23.53 6.19 17.47
C ASP A 254 -24.72 6.22 16.52
N THR A 255 -24.79 5.23 15.64
CA THR A 255 -25.79 5.17 14.57
C THR A 255 -27.24 5.14 15.11
N SER A 256 -27.40 5.18 16.44
CA SER A 256 -28.65 5.47 17.14
C SER A 256 -29.08 6.93 17.13
N GLU A 257 -28.18 7.92 17.01
CA GLU A 257 -28.54 9.35 17.13
C GLU A 257 -28.54 10.14 15.81
N THR A 258 -27.80 9.70 14.80
CA THR A 258 -28.11 10.18 13.45
C THR A 258 -29.48 9.63 13.10
N ARG A 259 -30.49 10.51 13.04
CA ARG A 259 -31.80 10.22 12.44
C ARG A 259 -31.58 9.84 10.98
N VAL A 260 -31.20 8.59 10.73
CA VAL A 260 -31.26 7.98 9.42
C VAL A 260 -32.70 8.16 9.01
N VAL A 261 -32.96 8.98 8.01
CA VAL A 261 -34.28 9.08 7.40
C VAL A 261 -34.51 7.75 6.73
N THR A 262 -35.01 6.78 7.50
CA THR A 262 -35.28 5.44 7.00
C THR A 262 -36.46 5.55 6.06
N ASN A 263 -36.25 5.20 4.80
CA ASN A 263 -37.35 5.06 3.87
C ASN A 263 -38.35 4.03 4.44
N LYS A 264 -39.64 4.32 4.37
CA LYS A 264 -40.67 3.37 4.79
C LYS A 264 -40.57 2.11 3.92
N VAL A 265 -40.33 0.97 4.55
CA VAL A 265 -40.24 -0.33 3.88
C VAL A 265 -41.46 -1.16 4.24
N LEU A 266 -42.23 -1.54 3.23
CA LEU A 266 -43.33 -2.49 3.36
C LEU A 266 -42.84 -3.88 2.96
N VAL A 267 -43.08 -4.86 3.80
CA VAL A 267 -42.75 -6.27 3.53
C VAL A 267 -44.05 -7.02 3.33
N GLY A 268 -44.18 -7.72 2.20
CA GLY A 268 -45.39 -8.50 1.89
C GLY A 268 -45.56 -9.70 2.80
N GLN A 269 -46.81 -10.09 3.06
CA GLN A 269 -47.12 -11.32 3.80
C GLN A 269 -46.72 -12.55 2.98
N GLN A 270 -45.88 -13.42 3.55
CA GLN A 270 -45.44 -14.66 2.91
C GLN A 270 -46.42 -15.80 3.28
N LYS A 271 -47.01 -16.46 2.27
CA LYS A 271 -47.90 -17.62 2.47
C LYS A 271 -47.10 -18.92 2.47
N ALA A 272 -47.69 -19.98 3.03
CA ALA A 272 -47.09 -21.32 3.00
C ALA A 272 -46.94 -21.80 1.55
N GLY A 273 -45.69 -22.08 1.14
CA GLY A 273 -45.33 -22.45 -0.24
C GLY A 273 -44.56 -21.37 -1.02
N ASP A 274 -44.52 -20.13 -0.52
CA ASP A 274 -43.80 -19.04 -1.18
C ASP A 274 -42.28 -19.16 -0.97
N LYS A 275 -41.53 -19.13 -2.06
CA LYS A 275 -40.06 -19.23 -2.06
C LYS A 275 -39.34 -17.93 -1.70
N VAL A 276 -40.00 -16.79 -1.90
CA VAL A 276 -39.38 -15.45 -1.77
C VAL A 276 -40.33 -14.47 -1.10
N GLN A 277 -39.76 -13.49 -0.39
CA GLN A 277 -40.51 -12.41 0.25
C GLN A 277 -40.30 -11.11 -0.52
N PHE A 278 -41.39 -10.43 -0.85
CA PHE A 278 -41.34 -9.15 -1.55
C PHE A 278 -41.13 -7.99 -0.58
N ARG A 279 -40.18 -7.11 -0.92
CA ARG A 279 -39.83 -5.92 -0.15
C ARG A 279 -40.05 -4.67 -1.01
N PHE A 280 -40.90 -3.78 -0.56
CA PHE A 280 -41.24 -2.53 -1.24
C PHE A 280 -40.68 -1.35 -0.45
N THR A 281 -39.80 -0.57 -1.08
CA THR A 281 -39.19 0.62 -0.47
C THR A 281 -39.83 1.87 -1.06
N MET A 282 -40.49 2.67 -0.21
CA MET A 282 -41.07 3.95 -0.64
C MET A 282 -39.97 4.88 -1.14
N SER A 283 -40.22 5.50 -2.30
CA SER A 283 -39.26 6.37 -2.98
C SER A 283 -40.00 7.44 -3.80
N THR A 284 -39.36 8.59 -3.97
CA THR A 284 -39.98 9.76 -4.62
C THR A 284 -39.99 9.60 -6.14
N SER A 285 -41.12 9.90 -6.79
CA SER A 285 -41.24 9.84 -8.26
C SER A 285 -40.22 10.77 -8.94
N GLY A 286 -39.59 10.29 -10.02
CA GLY A 286 -38.53 11.01 -10.74
C GLY A 286 -37.10 10.59 -10.37
N ASN A 287 -36.88 10.05 -9.16
CA ASN A 287 -35.57 9.54 -8.72
C ASN A 287 -35.45 8.01 -8.80
N VAL A 288 -36.45 7.33 -9.36
CA VAL A 288 -36.60 5.88 -9.35
C VAL A 288 -36.73 5.36 -10.77
N GLY A 289 -36.17 4.18 -11.03
CA GLY A 289 -36.17 3.53 -12.34
C GLY A 289 -34.92 3.80 -13.16
N TYR A 290 -34.73 3.04 -14.24
CA TYR A 290 -33.63 3.25 -15.17
C TYR A 290 -33.94 4.46 -16.06
N ARG A 291 -32.97 5.38 -16.21
CA ARG A 291 -33.13 6.55 -17.06
C ARG A 291 -33.24 6.16 -18.53
N TYR A 292 -34.28 6.65 -19.20
CA TYR A 292 -34.43 6.49 -20.65
C TYR A 292 -33.31 7.27 -21.39
N GLY A 293 -32.82 6.70 -22.49
CA GLY A 293 -31.76 7.31 -23.29
C GLY A 293 -30.34 7.24 -22.69
N ALA A 294 -30.15 6.54 -21.56
CA ALA A 294 -28.82 6.28 -21.03
C ALA A 294 -27.98 5.46 -22.03
N SER A 295 -26.76 5.92 -22.34
CA SER A 295 -25.89 5.23 -23.29
C SER A 295 -25.44 3.87 -22.74
N ARG A 296 -25.62 2.78 -23.50
CA ARG A 296 -25.07 1.47 -23.14
C ARG A 296 -23.54 1.53 -23.12
N ARG A 297 -22.93 1.36 -21.95
CA ARG A 297 -21.46 1.39 -21.77
C ARG A 297 -20.79 0.03 -21.97
N ASP A 298 -21.53 -1.01 -22.30
CA ASP A 298 -21.01 -2.39 -22.37
C ASP A 298 -19.84 -2.60 -23.32
N ARG A 299 -19.77 -1.83 -24.40
CA ARG A 299 -18.68 -1.90 -25.39
C ARG A 299 -17.49 -1.00 -25.05
N LYS A 300 -17.61 -0.16 -24.03
CA LYS A 300 -16.54 0.77 -23.64
C LYS A 300 -15.59 0.13 -22.64
N LYS A 301 -14.34 0.61 -22.61
CA LYS A 301 -13.31 0.11 -21.69
C LYS A 301 -13.62 0.47 -20.23
N ASP A 302 -14.32 1.58 -20.00
CA ASP A 302 -14.77 2.08 -18.70
C ASP A 302 -16.13 1.49 -18.27
N ARG A 303 -16.47 0.28 -18.72
CA ARG A 303 -17.72 -0.37 -18.32
C ARG A 303 -17.73 -0.67 -16.82
N ALA A 304 -18.89 -0.48 -16.19
CA ALA A 304 -19.06 -0.74 -14.77
C ALA A 304 -19.12 -2.25 -14.49
N ILE A 305 -18.34 -2.70 -13.52
CA ILE A 305 -18.26 -4.09 -13.09
C ILE A 305 -18.44 -4.09 -11.57
N SER A 306 -19.34 -4.93 -11.06
CA SER A 306 -19.59 -5.10 -9.63
C SER A 306 -19.62 -6.59 -9.29
N PHE A 307 -19.87 -6.87 -8.01
CA PHE A 307 -19.96 -8.23 -7.48
C PHE A 307 -21.28 -8.43 -6.73
N ASP A 308 -21.91 -9.58 -6.96
CA ASP A 308 -23.10 -10.00 -6.23
C ASP A 308 -22.79 -10.35 -4.77
N LYS A 309 -23.83 -10.53 -3.95
CA LYS A 309 -23.72 -11.01 -2.56
C LYS A 309 -22.95 -12.34 -2.42
N LEU A 310 -22.94 -13.15 -3.48
CA LEU A 310 -22.21 -14.43 -3.55
C LEU A 310 -20.78 -14.26 -4.11
N GLY A 311 -20.32 -13.04 -4.39
CA GLY A 311 -19.01 -12.74 -4.96
C GLY A 311 -18.89 -12.99 -6.47
N ARG A 312 -20.00 -13.20 -7.19
CA ARG A 312 -19.98 -13.39 -8.64
C ARG A 312 -19.88 -12.05 -9.35
N MET A 313 -19.03 -11.99 -10.39
CA MET A 313 -18.89 -10.78 -11.22
C MET A 313 -20.18 -10.53 -12.02
N VAL A 314 -20.72 -9.31 -11.91
CA VAL A 314 -21.92 -8.87 -12.64
C VAL A 314 -21.65 -7.53 -13.32
N TYR A 315 -22.15 -7.39 -14.55
CA TYR A 315 -22.13 -6.12 -15.26
C TYR A 315 -23.28 -5.24 -14.77
N THR A 316 -22.94 -4.10 -14.18
CA THR A 316 -23.92 -3.12 -13.70
C THR A 316 -24.24 -2.11 -14.78
N VAL A 317 -25.53 -1.76 -14.89
CA VAL A 317 -26.06 -0.78 -15.84
C VAL A 317 -26.03 0.62 -15.23
#